data_AF-A0A846P4X1-F1
#
_entry.id   AF-A0A846P4X1-F1
#
_cell.length_a   1.000
_cell.length_b   1.000
_cell.length_c   1.000
_cell.angle_alpha   90.00
_cell.angle_beta   90.00
_cell.angle_gamma   90.00
#
_symmetry.space_group_name_H-M   'P 1'
#
loop_
_entity.id
_entity.type
_entity.pdbx_description
1 polymer ?
#
loop_
_entity_poly.entity_id
_entity_poly.type
_entity_poly.pdbx_seq_one_letter_code
_entity_poly.pdbx_strand_id
1 'polypeptide(L)' 'MLVNEYQTHRPECFAVTWDGRNEMGQSVATGIYFYRLHTKNFVQTRKMLLLK' A
#
# COMPACT_ATOMS: atom_id res chain seq x y z
N MET A 1 6.40 -7.91 -5.60
CA MET A 1 7.74 -8.26 -5.03
C MET A 1 7.58 -8.64 -3.55
N LEU A 2 8.11 -9.79 -3.11
CA LEU A 2 8.04 -10.22 -1.69
C LEU A 2 9.19 -9.60 -0.91
N VAL A 3 8.92 -8.51 -0.19
CA VAL A 3 9.84 -7.98 0.83
C VAL A 3 9.43 -8.61 2.16
N ASN A 4 10.25 -9.52 2.66
CA ASN A 4 10.13 -10.10 3.99
C ASN A 4 11.17 -9.43 4.88
N GLU A 5 10.76 -8.46 5.68
CA GLU A 5 11.61 -7.83 6.68
C GLU A 5 10.85 -7.78 8.01
N TYR A 6 11.28 -8.60 8.97
CA TYR A 6 10.79 -8.58 10.34
C TYR A 6 11.55 -7.49 11.10
N GLN A 7 10.89 -6.39 11.49
CA GLN A 7 11.43 -5.46 12.49
C GLN A 7 10.43 -5.21 13.64
N THR A 8 10.94 -5.43 14.85
CA THR A 8 10.25 -5.37 16.14
C THR A 8 10.31 -3.96 16.72
N HIS A 9 9.13 -3.42 17.05
CA HIS A 9 8.84 -2.37 18.04
C HIS A 9 9.52 -0.99 17.90
N ARG A 10 8.85 -0.09 17.18
CA ARG A 10 8.60 1.31 17.59
C ARG A 10 7.20 1.71 17.09
N PRO A 11 6.43 2.55 17.82
CA PRO A 11 5.12 3.04 17.36
C PRO A 11 5.34 4.15 16.33
N GLU A 12 6.14 3.86 15.31
CA GLU A 12 6.36 4.79 14.20
C GLU A 12 5.14 4.68 13.31
N CYS A 13 4.42 5.78 13.11
CA CYS A 13 3.32 5.78 12.19
C CYS A 13 3.87 5.52 10.78
N PHE A 14 3.59 4.33 10.23
CA PHE A 14 3.97 3.99 8.86
C PHE A 14 3.00 4.65 7.89
N ALA A 15 3.49 5.65 7.15
CA ALA A 15 2.76 6.29 6.07
C ALA A 15 3.35 5.84 4.73
N VAL A 16 2.51 5.30 3.86
CA VAL A 16 2.87 4.94 2.48
C VAL A 16 2.03 5.79 1.54
N THR A 17 2.70 6.65 0.78
CA THR A 17 2.06 7.43 -0.28
C THR A 17 2.26 6.70 -1.59
N TRP A 18 1.16 6.38 -2.28
CA TRP A 18 1.21 5.86 -3.63
C TRP A 18 1.17 7.01 -4.63
N ASP A 19 2.06 6.97 -5.62
CA ASP A 19 2.25 7.99 -6.65
C ASP A 19 1.40 7.77 -7.92
N GLY A 20 0.50 6.77 -7.88
CA GLY A 20 -0.35 6.44 -9.03
C GLY A 20 0.39 5.72 -10.15
N ARG A 21 1.55 5.09 -9.86
CA ARG A 21 2.30 4.28 -10.85
C ARG A 21 2.19 2.80 -10.55
N ASN A 22 2.27 1.99 -11.62
CA ASN A 22 2.41 0.53 -11.52
C ASN A 22 3.88 0.12 -11.33
N GLU A 23 4.15 -1.18 -11.20
CA GLU A 23 5.51 -1.73 -11.02
C GLU A 23 6.45 -1.43 -12.20
N MET A 24 5.92 -1.11 -13.37
CA MET A 24 6.69 -0.70 -14.56
C MET A 24 6.95 0.81 -14.61
N GLY A 25 6.56 1.56 -13.57
CA GLY A 25 6.69 3.03 -13.50
C GLY A 25 5.68 3.79 -14.36
N GLN A 26 4.68 3.11 -14.92
CA GLN A 26 3.65 3.72 -15.77
C GLN A 26 2.50 4.25 -14.92
N SER A 27 2.01 5.45 -15.26
CA SER A 27 0.80 6.01 -14.63
C SER A 27 -0.40 5.12 -14.90
N VAL A 28 -1.13 4.78 -13.84
CA VAL A 28 -2.37 4.01 -13.95
C VAL A 28 -3.57 4.93 -14.20
N ALA A 29 -4.67 4.36 -14.69
CA ALA A 29 -5.88 5.11 -14.96
C ALA A 29 -6.56 5.63 -13.69
N THR A 30 -7.34 6.69 -13.80
CA THR A 30 -8.30 7.10 -12.77
C THR A 30 -9.24 5.94 -12.46
N GLY A 31 -9.47 5.63 -11.18
CA GLY A 31 -10.27 4.47 -10.82
C GLY A 31 -10.22 4.11 -9.34
N ILE A 32 -10.98 3.07 -8.98
CA ILE A 32 -11.00 2.51 -7.63
C ILE A 32 -9.94 1.42 -7.55
N TYR A 33 -9.05 1.55 -6.57
CA TYR A 33 -7.98 0.61 -6.27
C TYR A 33 -8.21 0.02 -4.89
N PHE A 34 -7.95 -1.28 -4.75
CA PHE A 34 -8.00 -1.96 -3.48
C PHE A 34 -6.59 -2.25 -3.00
N TYR A 35 -6.34 -2.02 -1.72
CA TYR A 35 -5.11 -2.41 -1.06
C TYR A 35 -5.42 -3.13 0.24
N ARG A 36 -4.46 -3.94 0.70
CA ARG A 36 -4.60 -4.74 1.90
C ARG A 36 -3.41 -4.50 2.82
N LEU A 37 -3.70 -4.00 4.01
CA LEU A 37 -2.74 -3.88 5.09
C LEU A 37 -2.65 -5.23 5.79
N HIS A 38 -1.50 -5.86 5.72
CA HIS A 38 -1.19 -7.09 6.44
C HIS A 38 -0.21 -6.79 7.57
N THR A 39 -0.57 -7.18 8.79
CA THR A 39 0.34 -7.28 9.93
C THR A 39 0.23 -8.68 10.51
N LYS A 40 1.11 -9.01 11.48
CA LYS A 40 1.18 -10.36 12.07
C LYS A 40 -0.18 -10.89 12.56
N ASN A 41 -1.03 -10.02 13.12
CA ASN A 41 -2.32 -10.40 13.71
C ASN A 41 -3.52 -9.63 13.12
N PHE A 42 -3.32 -8.83 12.06
CA PHE A 42 -4.36 -7.95 11.53
C PHE A 42 -4.30 -7.89 10.00
N VAL A 43 -5.46 -8.02 9.38
CA VAL A 43 -5.62 -7.85 7.93
C VAL A 43 -6.77 -6.88 7.69
N GLN A 44 -6.50 -5.78 6.98
CA GLN A 44 -7.53 -4.82 6.61
C GLN A 44 -7.48 -4.53 5.12
N THR A 45 -8.61 -4.69 4.45
CA THR A 45 -8.78 -4.27 3.05
C THR A 45 -9.41 -2.89 3.03
N ARG A 46 -8.84 -1.98 2.23
CA ARG A 46 -9.36 -0.63 2.02
C ARG A 46 -9.41 -0.35 0.52
N LYS A 47 -10.33 0.54 0.13
CA LYS A 47 -10.42 1.08 -1.22
C LYS A 47 -9.88 2.49 -1.25
N MET A 48 -9.27 2.87 -2.36
CA MET A 48 -8.75 4.20 -2.65
C MET A 48 -9.25 4.62 -4.03
N LEU A 49 -9.67 5.87 -4.17
CA LEU A 49 -10.03 6.44 -5.46
C LEU A 49 -8.84 7.26 -5.95
N LEU A 50 -8.24 6.85 -7.07
CA LEU A 50 -7.25 7.67 -7.75
C LEU A 50 -7.99 8.64 -8.67
N LEU A 51 -7.87 9.93 -8.38
CA LEU A 51 -8.29 11.01 -9.25
C LEU A 51 -7.07 11.51 -10.04
N LYS A 52 -7.29 11.94 -11.29
CA LYS A 52 -6.26 12.61 -12.10
C LYS A 52 -6.18 14.09 -11.77
#